data_AF-A0AAP0REZ7-F1
#
_entry.id   AF-A0AAP0REZ7-F1
#
_cell.length_a   1.000
_cell.length_b   1.000
_cell.length_c   1.000
_cell.angle_alpha   90.00
_cell.angle_beta   90.00
_cell.angle_gamma   90.00
#
_symmetry.space_group_name_H-M   'P 1'
#
loop_
_entity.id
_entity.type
_entity.pdbx_description
1 polymer ?
#
loop_
_entity_poly.entity_id
_entity_poly.type
_entity_poly.pdbx_seq_one_letter_code
_entity_poly.pdbx_strand_id
1 'polypeptide(L)'
;MAQSGYVNFAVLEGSQHSQQIVPFQTIKGFLKVLLLHGNLDIWVKEAKNLSNMELTLHKNLGDMFGRLSGKVSSKIEGHKTLGDMFGRLSEKVSSKIEEHKITCGPYVTISTSSAVIGRTFVISNSENPSWMQNFYVPVAHYAAEVHFTVKHSDFVGSQIIGAVGIPVEQLCLGTKVEGTFPVLNVSGKPLSPDLS
;
A
#
# COMPACT_ATOMS: atom_id res chain seq x y z
N MET A 1 -38.66 20.80 -13.51
CA MET A 1 -37.42 21.47 -13.04
C MET A 1 -36.86 20.67 -11.88
N ALA A 2 -35.81 19.87 -12.12
CA ALA A 2 -35.10 19.16 -11.06
C ALA A 2 -33.81 19.92 -10.78
N GLN A 3 -33.66 20.46 -9.57
CA GLN A 3 -32.44 21.13 -9.14
C GLN A 3 -31.35 20.07 -8.94
N SER A 4 -30.29 20.17 -9.75
CA SER A 4 -29.05 19.43 -9.55
C SER A 4 -28.35 19.99 -8.32
N GLY A 5 -28.44 19.28 -7.20
CA GLY A 5 -27.73 19.63 -5.96
C GLY A 5 -26.24 19.33 -6.12
N TYR A 6 -25.42 20.36 -6.25
CA TYR A 6 -23.98 20.24 -6.09
C TYR A 6 -23.66 20.11 -4.60
N VAL A 7 -23.17 18.95 -4.17
CA VAL A 7 -22.62 18.76 -2.82
C VAL A 7 -21.12 19.07 -2.90
N ASN A 8 -20.73 20.24 -2.38
CA ASN A 8 -19.33 20.58 -2.16
C ASN A 8 -18.79 19.74 -1.00
N PHE A 9 -17.88 18.80 -1.27
CA PHE A 9 -17.10 18.15 -0.21
C PHE A 9 -15.90 19.05 0.12
N ALA A 10 -15.97 19.73 1.26
CA ALA A 10 -14.79 20.35 1.86
C ALA A 10 -13.91 19.22 2.42
N VAL A 11 -12.75 18.98 1.81
CA VAL A 11 -11.70 18.15 2.39
C VAL A 11 -11.14 18.91 3.58
N LEU A 12 -11.45 18.49 4.80
CA LEU A 12 -10.68 18.92 5.97
C LEU A 12 -9.28 18.29 5.84
N GLU A 13 -8.29 19.11 5.49
CA GLU A 13 -6.88 18.71 5.48
C GLU A 13 -6.42 18.36 6.91
N GLY A 14 -6.62 17.10 7.28
CA GLY A 14 -5.91 16.47 8.38
C GLY A 14 -4.52 16.01 7.92
N SER A 15 -3.49 16.42 8.66
CA SER A 15 -2.07 16.03 8.58
C SER A 15 -1.64 15.09 7.43
N GLN A 16 -0.88 15.65 6.48
CA GLN A 16 -0.29 14.95 5.34
C GLN A 16 0.85 14.00 5.76
N HIS A 17 0.49 12.84 6.29
CA HIS A 17 1.37 11.67 6.24
C HIS A 17 0.64 10.53 5.53
N SER A 18 0.96 10.38 4.24
CA SER A 18 0.83 9.12 3.48
C SER A 18 -0.59 8.56 3.27
N GLN A 19 -1.63 9.39 3.33
CA GLN A 19 -3.00 8.96 3.01
C GLN A 19 -3.27 9.03 1.51
N GLN A 20 -2.67 8.13 0.73
CA GLN A 20 -3.08 7.94 -0.65
C GLN A 20 -4.44 7.24 -0.67
N ILE A 21 -5.49 8.02 -0.92
CA ILE A 21 -6.86 7.59 -1.19
C ILE A 21 -6.85 6.82 -2.52
N VAL A 22 -7.65 5.75 -2.65
CA VAL A 22 -7.77 4.98 -3.90
C VAL A 22 -8.20 5.93 -5.03
N PRO A 23 -7.34 6.22 -6.02
CA PRO A 23 -7.63 7.25 -7.02
C PRO A 23 -8.41 6.70 -8.22
N PHE A 24 -8.90 5.47 -8.16
CA PHE A 24 -9.52 4.76 -9.29
C PHE A 24 -10.74 3.96 -8.85
N GLN A 25 -11.66 3.77 -9.78
CA GLN A 25 -12.92 3.09 -9.52
C GLN A 25 -12.72 1.58 -9.47
N THR A 26 -13.15 0.94 -8.37
CA THR A 26 -13.02 -0.51 -8.16
C THR A 26 -14.16 -1.32 -8.76
N ILE A 27 -15.29 -0.69 -9.10
CA ILE A 27 -16.45 -1.37 -9.69
C ILE A 27 -16.96 -0.57 -10.88
N LYS A 28 -17.16 -1.24 -12.02
CA LYS A 28 -17.75 -0.63 -13.21
C LYS A 28 -19.26 -0.47 -13.01
N GLY A 29 -19.73 0.76 -12.84
CA GLY A 29 -21.17 1.07 -12.77
C GLY A 29 -21.47 2.29 -11.90
N PHE A 30 -22.76 2.65 -11.82
CA PHE A 30 -23.25 3.66 -10.90
C PHE A 30 -23.53 3.00 -9.55
N LEU A 31 -22.80 3.41 -8.52
CA LEU A 31 -23.03 2.97 -7.14
C LEU A 31 -23.83 4.03 -6.39
N LYS A 32 -24.77 3.58 -5.57
CA LYS A 32 -25.52 4.48 -4.68
C LYS A 32 -24.67 4.82 -3.46
N VAL A 33 -24.61 6.10 -3.13
CA VAL A 33 -24.06 6.55 -1.84
C VAL A 33 -25.12 6.32 -0.78
N LEU A 34 -24.82 5.48 0.21
CA LEU A 34 -25.72 5.11 1.30
C LEU A 34 -25.05 5.38 2.65
N LEU A 35 -25.85 5.59 3.69
CA LEU A 35 -25.35 5.69 5.06
C LEU A 35 -24.92 4.30 5.54
N LEU A 36 -23.61 4.09 5.68
CA LEU A 36 -23.04 2.94 6.36
C LEU A 36 -22.88 3.28 7.84
N HIS A 37 -23.88 2.89 8.63
CA HIS A 37 -23.95 3.16 10.07
C HIS A 37 -24.12 1.88 10.87
N GLY A 38 -23.25 1.66 11.86
CA GLY A 38 -23.25 0.46 12.70
C GLY A 38 -21.82 0.01 13.04
N ASN A 39 -21.64 -1.28 13.34
CA ASN A 39 -20.33 -1.88 13.55
C ASN A 39 -20.01 -2.83 12.40
N LEU A 40 -18.83 -2.67 11.78
CA LEU A 40 -18.32 -3.61 10.80
C LEU A 40 -17.40 -4.61 11.49
N ASP A 41 -17.63 -5.90 11.26
CA ASP A 41 -16.72 -7.00 11.61
C ASP A 41 -16.01 -7.46 10.34
N ILE A 42 -14.72 -7.16 10.22
CA ILE A 42 -13.96 -7.25 8.96
C ILE A 42 -12.74 -8.15 9.15
N TRP A 43 -12.70 -9.22 8.38
CA TRP A 43 -11.55 -10.13 8.32
C TRP A 43 -10.72 -9.89 7.07
N VAL A 44 -9.44 -9.56 7.24
CA VAL A 44 -8.43 -9.55 6.17
C VAL A 44 -7.55 -10.79 6.35
N LYS A 45 -7.78 -11.80 5.51
CA LYS A 45 -7.15 -13.13 5.62
C LYS A 45 -5.80 -13.17 4.91
N GLU A 46 -5.80 -13.21 3.58
CA GLU A 46 -4.60 -13.39 2.76
C GLU A 46 -4.73 -12.70 1.39
N ALA A 47 -3.61 -12.49 0.72
CA ALA A 47 -3.55 -12.19 -0.70
C ALA A 47 -2.62 -13.18 -1.38
N LYS A 48 -2.79 -13.40 -2.70
CA LYS A 48 -1.94 -14.29 -3.49
C LYS A 48 -1.44 -13.58 -4.73
N ASN A 49 -0.26 -13.98 -5.18
CA ASN A 49 0.39 -13.47 -6.40
C ASN A 49 0.48 -11.94 -6.43
N LEU A 50 0.81 -11.32 -5.29
CA LEU A 50 1.17 -9.91 -5.30
C LEU A 50 2.52 -9.78 -6.02
N SER A 51 2.58 -8.97 -7.07
CA SER A 51 3.82 -8.77 -7.80
C SER A 51 4.92 -8.26 -6.86
N ASN A 52 6.09 -8.89 -6.91
CA ASN A 52 7.20 -8.58 -6.03
C ASN A 52 7.82 -7.23 -6.40
N MET A 53 7.36 -6.16 -5.75
CA MET A 53 7.93 -4.83 -5.92
C MET A 53 9.35 -4.70 -5.32
N GLU A 54 9.79 -5.64 -4.47
CA GLU A 54 11.09 -5.62 -3.80
C GLU A 54 12.26 -5.76 -4.80
N LEU A 55 12.06 -6.49 -5.90
CA LEU A 55 13.06 -6.65 -6.97
C LEU A 55 13.30 -5.37 -7.78
N THR A 56 12.37 -4.41 -7.79
CA THR A 56 12.52 -3.14 -8.53
C THR A 56 13.31 -2.08 -7.77
N LEU A 57 13.26 -2.08 -6.43
CA LEU A 57 14.00 -1.12 -5.61
C LEU A 57 15.50 -1.46 -5.58
N HIS A 58 15.85 -2.74 -5.40
CA HIS A 58 17.26 -3.15 -5.41
C HIS A 58 17.94 -2.95 -6.76
N LYS A 59 17.21 -3.12 -7.88
CA LYS A 59 17.75 -2.86 -9.23
C LYS A 59 18.03 -1.37 -9.45
N ASN A 60 17.08 -0.49 -9.10
CA ASN A 60 17.28 0.96 -9.25
C ASN A 60 18.35 1.52 -8.31
N LEU A 61 18.40 1.07 -7.05
CA LEU A 61 19.39 1.56 -6.09
C LEU A 61 20.79 1.03 -6.42
N GLY A 62 20.91 -0.22 -6.87
CA GLY A 62 22.16 -0.81 -7.37
C GLY A 62 22.70 -0.07 -8.59
N ASP A 63 21.84 0.26 -9.56
CA ASP A 63 22.23 1.02 -10.77
C ASP A 63 22.64 2.46 -10.46
N MET A 64 21.99 3.11 -9.48
CA MET A 64 22.36 4.46 -9.05
C MET A 64 23.66 4.48 -8.24
N PHE A 65 23.87 3.51 -7.35
CA PHE A 65 25.10 3.40 -6.57
C PHE A 65 26.30 3.04 -7.46
N GLY A 66 26.12 2.16 -8.44
CA GLY A 66 27.13 1.85 -9.45
C GLY A 66 27.56 3.06 -10.27
N ARG A 67 26.63 3.98 -10.56
CA ARG A 67 26.91 5.24 -11.28
C ARG A 67 27.70 6.26 -10.47
N LEU A 68 27.53 6.29 -9.15
CA LEU A 68 28.28 7.19 -8.27
C LEU A 68 29.69 6.66 -7.94
N SER A 69 29.85 5.33 -7.93
CA SER A 69 31.12 4.65 -7.66
C SER A 69 32.07 4.62 -8.88
N GLY A 70 31.51 4.60 -10.10
CA GLY A 70 32.27 4.43 -11.35
C GLY A 70 33.16 5.59 -11.81
N LYS A 71 33.43 6.62 -10.98
CA LYS A 71 34.21 7.80 -11.41
C LYS A 71 35.19 8.36 -10.38
N VAL A 72 35.89 7.51 -9.63
CA VAL A 72 37.16 7.89 -8.97
C VAL A 72 38.18 6.77 -9.18
N SER A 73 38.80 6.75 -10.35
CA SER A 73 40.03 6.00 -10.63
C SER A 73 41.14 7.01 -10.87
N SER A 74 41.73 7.52 -9.80
CA SER A 74 43.11 8.03 -9.83
C SER A 74 43.97 7.14 -8.95
N LYS A 75 44.92 6.49 -9.63
CA LYS A 75 46.01 5.68 -9.11
C LYS A 75 46.73 6.46 -8.00
N ILE A 76 46.62 6.03 -6.75
CA ILE A 76 47.52 6.47 -5.68
C ILE A 76 48.01 5.24 -4.93
N GLU A 77 49.25 4.89 -5.23
CA GLU A 77 50.05 3.94 -4.47
C GLU A 77 50.35 4.55 -3.09
N GLY A 78 49.97 3.85 -2.02
CA GLY A 78 50.53 4.08 -0.69
C GLY A 78 49.78 4.97 0.31
N HIS A 79 48.57 5.46 0.05
CA HIS A 79 47.80 6.20 1.07
C HIS A 79 46.36 5.69 1.17
N LYS A 80 45.94 5.23 2.37
CA LYS A 80 44.58 4.76 2.65
C LYS A 80 43.59 5.78 2.09
N THR A 81 42.90 5.41 1.02
CA THR A 81 42.05 6.34 0.29
C THR A 81 40.79 6.62 1.12
N LEU A 82 40.14 7.74 0.82
CA LEU A 82 38.84 8.08 1.40
C LEU A 82 37.79 6.97 1.11
N GLY A 83 37.97 6.21 0.02
CA GLY A 83 37.20 5.02 -0.33
C GLY A 83 37.37 3.86 0.64
N ASP A 84 38.60 3.57 1.11
CA ASP A 84 38.84 2.53 2.12
C ASP A 84 38.22 2.88 3.48
N MET A 85 38.21 4.18 3.83
CA MET A 85 37.55 4.65 5.05
C MET A 85 36.01 4.60 4.93
N PHE A 86 35.47 4.90 3.75
CA PHE A 86 34.04 4.78 3.47
C PHE A 86 33.58 3.32 3.47
N GLY A 87 34.40 2.39 2.96
CA GLY A 87 34.11 0.95 2.99
C GLY A 87 33.96 0.40 4.41
N ARG A 88 34.88 0.78 5.33
CA ARG A 88 34.81 0.35 6.74
C ARG A 88 33.71 1.03 7.55
N LEU A 89 33.40 2.30 7.24
CA LEU A 89 32.23 2.96 7.83
C LEU A 89 30.93 2.37 7.31
N SER A 90 30.84 2.07 6.01
CA SER A 90 29.70 1.40 5.37
C SER A 90 29.46 0.02 5.96
N GLU A 91 30.51 -0.78 6.18
CA GLU A 91 30.42 -2.09 6.80
C GLU A 91 29.91 -2.01 8.26
N LYS A 92 30.40 -1.02 9.03
CA LYS A 92 29.97 -0.80 10.41
C LYS A 92 28.57 -0.16 10.52
N VAL A 93 28.18 0.65 9.54
CA VAL A 93 26.84 1.24 9.43
C VAL A 93 25.83 0.18 8.97
N SER A 94 26.18 -0.71 8.04
CA SER A 94 25.36 -1.87 7.66
C SER A 94 25.04 -2.76 8.87
N SER A 95 26.05 -3.07 9.71
CA SER A 95 25.82 -3.86 10.93
C SER A 95 24.94 -3.17 11.98
N LYS A 96 24.75 -1.86 11.88
CA LYS A 96 23.91 -1.05 12.79
C LYS A 96 22.53 -0.71 12.22
N ILE A 97 22.35 -0.87 10.91
CA ILE A 97 21.06 -0.72 10.22
C ILE A 97 20.18 -1.96 10.41
N GLU A 98 20.75 -3.13 10.69
CA GLU A 98 19.98 -4.35 10.96
C GLU A 98 19.04 -4.24 12.19
N GLU A 99 19.35 -3.40 13.18
CA GLU A 99 18.48 -3.17 14.36
C GLU A 99 17.27 -2.27 14.06
N HIS A 100 17.32 -1.47 13.00
CA HIS A 100 16.17 -0.76 12.47
C HIS A 100 15.66 -1.52 11.25
N LYS A 101 15.03 -2.67 11.51
CA LYS A 101 14.28 -3.44 10.51
C LYS A 101 13.15 -2.58 9.93
N ILE A 102 13.49 -1.73 8.98
CA ILE A 102 12.54 -1.03 8.13
C ILE A 102 11.79 -2.15 7.43
N THR A 103 10.57 -2.39 7.91
CA THR A 103 9.81 -3.57 7.54
C THR A 103 9.23 -3.29 6.15
N CYS A 104 9.95 -3.72 5.12
CA CYS A 104 9.51 -3.69 3.73
C CYS A 104 8.50 -4.82 3.52
N GLY A 105 7.35 -4.56 2.91
CA GLY A 105 6.38 -5.60 2.62
C GLY A 105 4.93 -5.15 2.47
N PRO A 106 4.03 -6.06 2.02
CA PRO A 106 2.63 -5.74 1.83
C PRO A 106 1.82 -5.60 3.12
N TYR A 107 0.86 -4.69 3.06
CA TYR A 107 -0.21 -4.52 4.05
C TYR A 107 -1.49 -4.02 3.38
N VAL A 108 -2.60 -4.08 4.10
CA VAL A 108 -3.91 -3.62 3.63
C VAL A 108 -4.38 -2.44 4.46
N THR A 109 -4.90 -1.41 3.80
CA THR A 109 -5.69 -0.34 4.44
C THR A 109 -7.16 -0.50 4.08
N ILE A 110 -8.03 -0.44 5.09
CA ILE A 110 -9.48 -0.48 4.94
C ILE A 110 -9.99 0.96 5.05
N SER A 111 -10.76 1.45 4.08
CA SER A 111 -11.27 2.81 4.08
C SER A 111 -12.68 2.95 3.53
N THR A 112 -13.38 4.01 3.96
CA THR A 112 -14.72 4.36 3.49
C THR A 112 -14.86 5.89 3.50
N SER A 113 -15.44 6.49 2.44
CA SER A 113 -15.67 7.94 2.33
C SER A 113 -14.47 8.83 2.71
N SER A 114 -13.26 8.42 2.34
CA SER A 114 -11.95 9.02 2.71
C SER A 114 -11.41 8.77 4.13
N ALA A 115 -12.17 8.12 5.01
CA ALA A 115 -11.70 7.70 6.33
C ALA A 115 -11.03 6.32 6.29
N VAL A 116 -9.81 6.20 6.83
CA VAL A 116 -9.17 4.89 7.08
C VAL A 116 -9.73 4.33 8.38
N ILE A 117 -10.40 3.18 8.28
CA ILE A 117 -11.06 2.50 9.40
C ILE A 117 -10.27 1.29 9.92
N GLY A 118 -9.24 0.86 9.19
CA GLY A 118 -8.37 -0.23 9.64
C GLY A 118 -7.09 -0.35 8.81
N ARG A 119 -6.07 -0.96 9.41
CA ARG A 119 -4.80 -1.26 8.74
C ARG A 119 -4.23 -2.57 9.28
N THR A 120 -3.80 -3.46 8.40
CA THR A 120 -3.14 -4.69 8.80
C THR A 120 -1.67 -4.49 9.17
N PHE A 121 -1.07 -5.48 9.83
CA PHE A 121 0.38 -5.56 9.95
C PHE A 121 1.07 -5.65 8.58
N VAL A 122 2.29 -5.14 8.51
CA VAL A 122 3.17 -5.34 7.36
C VAL A 122 3.79 -6.73 7.45
N ILE A 123 3.57 -7.57 6.43
CA ILE A 123 4.21 -8.88 6.33
C ILE A 123 5.45 -8.72 5.46
N SER A 124 6.64 -9.02 6.01
CA SER A 124 7.88 -8.84 5.27
C SER A 124 8.03 -9.85 4.12
N ASN A 125 8.50 -9.36 2.96
CA ASN A 125 8.99 -10.18 1.84
C ASN A 125 8.10 -11.38 1.49
N SER A 126 6.80 -11.14 1.27
CA SER A 126 5.86 -12.19 0.88
C SER A 126 4.96 -11.74 -0.26
N GLU A 127 4.99 -12.49 -1.35
CA GLU A 127 4.05 -12.36 -2.49
C GLU A 127 2.66 -12.96 -2.16
N ASN A 128 2.61 -13.77 -1.11
CA ASN A 128 1.41 -14.44 -0.62
C ASN A 128 1.20 -14.16 0.88
N PRO A 129 1.01 -12.89 1.28
CA PRO A 129 0.91 -12.52 2.69
C PRO A 129 -0.36 -13.10 3.31
N SER A 130 -0.21 -13.62 4.53
CA SER A 130 -1.32 -14.03 5.39
C SER A 130 -1.35 -13.11 6.61
N TRP A 131 -2.37 -12.27 6.70
CA TRP A 131 -2.56 -11.32 7.81
C TRP A 131 -3.43 -11.91 8.91
N MET A 132 -4.49 -12.65 8.54
CA MET A 132 -5.46 -13.25 9.47
C MET A 132 -5.92 -12.29 10.57
N GLN A 133 -6.20 -11.03 10.18
CA GLN A 133 -6.49 -9.96 11.12
C GLN A 133 -7.97 -9.59 11.09
N ASN A 134 -8.55 -9.45 12.28
CA ASN A 134 -9.93 -8.99 12.47
C ASN A 134 -9.98 -7.53 12.91
N PHE A 135 -10.98 -6.80 12.43
CA PHE A 135 -11.29 -5.43 12.81
C PHE A 135 -12.77 -5.33 13.16
N TYR A 136 -13.07 -4.86 14.37
CA TYR A 136 -14.42 -4.53 14.79
C TYR A 136 -14.53 -3.00 14.94
N VAL A 137 -15.17 -2.33 13.99
CA VAL A 137 -15.07 -0.87 13.85
C VAL A 137 -16.45 -0.23 13.75
N PRO A 138 -16.80 0.73 14.64
CA PRO A 138 -17.98 1.54 14.47
C PRO A 138 -17.81 2.51 13.30
N VAL A 139 -18.82 2.61 12.45
CA VAL A 139 -18.84 3.46 11.25
C VAL A 139 -20.14 4.26 11.20
N ALA A 140 -20.06 5.48 10.64
CA ALA A 140 -21.20 6.37 10.41
C ALA A 140 -20.93 7.25 9.19
N HIS A 141 -20.64 6.64 8.04
CA HIS A 141 -20.17 7.34 6.84
C HIS A 141 -21.12 7.15 5.66
N TYR A 142 -21.35 8.21 4.88
CA TYR A 142 -22.03 8.11 3.60
C TYR A 142 -21.04 7.65 2.53
N ALA A 143 -21.15 6.40 2.07
CA ALA A 143 -20.21 5.83 1.10
C ALA A 143 -20.91 5.01 0.03
N ALA A 144 -20.28 4.92 -1.13
CA ALA A 144 -20.65 3.96 -2.17
C ALA A 144 -19.99 2.60 -1.93
N GLU A 145 -18.75 2.60 -1.42
CA GLU A 145 -17.92 1.41 -1.25
C GLU A 145 -17.09 1.47 0.06
N VAL A 146 -16.77 0.30 0.58
CA VAL A 146 -15.63 0.08 1.48
C VAL A 146 -14.47 -0.45 0.64
N HIS A 147 -13.31 0.21 0.74
CA HIS A 147 -12.13 -0.11 -0.03
C HIS A 147 -11.10 -0.85 0.81
N PHE A 148 -10.54 -1.90 0.23
CA PHE A 148 -9.39 -2.64 0.72
C PHE A 148 -8.23 -2.36 -0.21
N THR A 149 -7.31 -1.49 0.20
CA THR A 149 -6.15 -1.11 -0.62
C THR A 149 -4.95 -1.92 -0.19
N VAL A 150 -4.42 -2.74 -1.11
CA VAL A 150 -3.16 -3.44 -0.91
C VAL A 150 -2.03 -2.47 -1.24
N LYS A 151 -1.15 -2.26 -0.27
CA LYS A 151 0.00 -1.36 -0.38
C LYS A 151 1.27 -2.11 -0.07
N HIS A 152 2.37 -1.71 -0.68
CA HIS A 152 3.71 -2.10 -0.30
C HIS A 152 4.32 -0.97 0.54
N SER A 153 4.86 -1.29 1.72
CA SER A 153 5.69 -0.36 2.49
C SER A 153 7.14 -0.56 2.07
N ASP A 154 7.86 0.53 1.78
CA ASP A 154 9.29 0.52 1.48
C ASP A 154 10.04 1.57 2.32
N PHE A 155 11.35 1.72 2.10
CA PHE A 155 12.18 2.69 2.80
C PHE A 155 11.81 4.16 2.51
N VAL A 156 11.12 4.42 1.40
CA VAL A 156 10.82 5.77 0.90
C VAL A 156 9.38 6.18 1.23
N GLY A 157 8.50 5.21 1.49
CA GLY A 157 7.10 5.44 1.80
C GLY A 157 6.23 4.22 1.53
N SER A 158 5.04 4.45 0.97
CA SER A 158 4.12 3.38 0.66
C SER A 158 3.53 3.54 -0.73
N GLN A 159 3.58 2.47 -1.51
CA GLN A 159 3.08 2.40 -2.87
C GLN A 159 1.82 1.55 -2.94
N ILE A 160 0.79 2.01 -3.66
CA ILE A 160 -0.42 1.22 -3.91
C ILE A 160 -0.11 0.14 -4.95
N ILE A 161 -0.36 -1.12 -4.59
CA ILE A 161 -0.35 -2.26 -5.51
C ILE A 161 -1.69 -2.35 -6.24
N GLY A 162 -2.78 -2.22 -5.48
CA GLY A 162 -4.14 -2.23 -6.02
C GLY A 162 -5.20 -2.14 -4.94
N ALA A 163 -6.46 -2.21 -5.34
CA ALA A 163 -7.59 -2.11 -4.42
C ALA A 163 -8.75 -3.04 -4.80
N VAL A 164 -9.55 -3.37 -3.80
CA VAL A 164 -10.84 -4.04 -3.92
C VAL A 164 -11.90 -3.13 -3.30
N GLY A 165 -13.02 -2.93 -3.98
CA GLY A 165 -14.17 -2.22 -3.45
C GLY A 165 -15.32 -3.18 -3.17
N ILE A 166 -15.96 -3.02 -2.01
CA ILE A 166 -17.18 -3.73 -1.64
C ILE A 166 -18.32 -2.71 -1.55
N PRO A 167 -19.41 -2.85 -2.34
CA PRO A 167 -20.51 -1.90 -2.32
C PRO A 167 -21.16 -1.82 -0.94
N VAL A 168 -21.40 -0.61 -0.45
CA VAL A 168 -22.15 -0.38 0.79
C VAL A 168 -23.57 -0.94 0.69
N GLU A 169 -24.17 -0.91 -0.50
CA GLU A 169 -25.49 -1.49 -0.74
C GLU A 169 -25.56 -2.97 -0.33
N GLN A 170 -24.48 -3.75 -0.55
CA GLN A 170 -24.41 -5.14 -0.10
C GLN A 170 -24.28 -5.26 1.42
N LEU A 171 -23.49 -4.38 2.05
CA LEU A 171 -23.27 -4.39 3.49
C LEU A 171 -24.52 -3.98 4.28
N CYS A 172 -25.29 -3.02 3.77
CA CYS A 172 -26.54 -2.56 4.39
C CYS A 172 -27.65 -3.62 4.38
N LEU A 173 -27.56 -4.64 3.51
CA LEU A 173 -28.51 -5.77 3.52
C LEU A 173 -28.29 -6.72 4.71
N GLY A 174 -27.23 -6.51 5.50
CA GLY A 174 -26.91 -7.34 6.67
C GLY A 174 -26.41 -8.74 6.32
N THR A 175 -26.16 -9.02 5.03
CA THR A 175 -25.62 -10.29 4.57
C THR A 175 -24.11 -10.32 4.75
N LYS A 176 -23.59 -11.48 5.18
CA LYS A 176 -22.14 -11.69 5.26
C LYS A 176 -21.56 -11.73 3.85
N VAL A 177 -20.68 -10.78 3.53
CA VAL A 177 -19.89 -10.77 2.29
C VAL A 177 -18.60 -11.55 2.54
N GLU A 178 -18.44 -12.70 1.90
CA GLU A 178 -17.25 -13.55 2.02
C GLU A 178 -16.85 -14.09 0.63
N GLY A 179 -15.56 -14.04 0.32
CA GLY A 179 -15.02 -14.55 -0.93
C GLY A 179 -13.60 -14.06 -1.21
N THR A 180 -13.08 -14.47 -2.37
CA THR A 180 -11.82 -13.98 -2.93
C THR A 180 -12.13 -12.96 -4.01
N PHE A 181 -11.53 -11.77 -3.91
CA PHE A 181 -11.79 -10.67 -4.82
C PHE A 181 -10.54 -10.34 -5.64
N PRO A 182 -10.68 -10.06 -6.95
CA PRO A 182 -9.55 -9.65 -7.77
C PRO A 182 -9.06 -8.28 -7.30
N VAL A 183 -7.78 -8.18 -6.96
CA VAL A 183 -7.13 -6.90 -6.68
C VAL A 183 -6.98 -6.15 -8.00
N LEU A 184 -7.59 -4.97 -8.09
CA LEU A 184 -7.54 -4.13 -9.29
C LEU A 184 -6.39 -3.13 -9.16
N ASN A 185 -5.60 -3.01 -10.22
CA ASN A 185 -4.57 -1.98 -10.32
C ASN A 185 -5.19 -0.61 -10.63
N VAL A 186 -4.34 0.42 -10.69
CA VAL A 186 -4.75 1.80 -11.03
C VAL A 186 -5.44 1.95 -12.38
N SER A 187 -5.25 1.01 -13.31
CA SER A 187 -5.93 0.98 -14.62
C SER A 187 -7.28 0.26 -14.59
N GLY A 188 -7.74 -0.19 -13.42
CA GLY A 188 -8.98 -0.96 -13.26
C GLY A 188 -8.91 -2.39 -13.82
N LYS A 189 -7.69 -2.89 -14.07
CA LYS A 189 -7.46 -4.26 -14.52
C LYS A 189 -7.07 -5.14 -13.32
N PRO A 190 -7.54 -6.39 -13.25
CA PRO A 190 -7.02 -7.35 -12.27
C PRO A 190 -5.51 -7.46 -12.38
N LEU A 191 -4.84 -7.65 -11.25
CA LEU A 191 -3.46 -8.13 -11.24
C LEU A 191 -3.45 -9.46 -11.99
N SER A 192 -2.69 -9.53 -13.08
CA SER A 192 -2.45 -10.78 -13.78
C SER A 192 -1.64 -11.69 -12.84
N PRO A 193 -1.98 -12.98 -12.70
CA PRO A 193 -0.97 -13.94 -12.29
C PRO A 193 0.14 -13.86 -13.35
N ASP A 194 1.37 -13.58 -12.94
CA ASP A 194 2.49 -13.79 -13.85
C ASP A 194 2.38 -15.24 -14.34
N LEU A 195 2.23 -15.39 -15.66
CA LEU A 195 2.28 -16.69 -16.32
C LEU A 195 3.74 -17.16 -16.20
N SER A 196 4.02 -17.95 -15.17
CA SER A 196 5.20 -18.83 -15.11
C SER A 196 4.83 -20.22 -15.56
#